data_AF-A0A7C1H7I6-F1
#
_entry.id   AF-A0A7C1H7I6-F1
#
_cell.length_a   1.000
_cell.length_b   1.000
_cell.length_c   1.000
_cell.angle_alpha   90.00
_cell.angle_beta   90.00
_cell.angle_gamma   90.00
#
_symmetry.space_group_name_H-M   'P 1'
#
loop_
_entity.id
_entity.type
_entity.pdbx_description
1 polymer ?
#
loop_
_entity_poly.entity_id
_entity_poly.type
_entity_poly.pdbx_seq_one_letter_code
_entity_poly.pdbx_strand_id
1 'polypeptide(L)'
;MGRNRTRPGRPCPRRAVPGAPGQARRPSRGYRNCQLDQLGGATMSDHIQEFQAHIEAAGLRPDHIHADGYIHRCPVEGKPRAKDGAYILHLDPPCSGWFENHRTGETGTWTATAKERMSQADRDRLRQRIEAARQEARRQRAADHQAAADRARTLYDRARPASQDHAYLIKKGIRPLPGLRQAGKLLVVPVMNEAGKIISLQYISPDGQKRFLKGGQTAGGLFAIKGDDTGPLAICEGMATSASIHQATGWTVLVAFNAGNLGRVAEIARKKYPTRKIIVCGDNDTKTQGNPGLTAAQDASRAVSGLLAIPDMDGKPCDWNDYAQANGLEATREALEQAREPSPEQAPDEWPDLIPYGDHDAPAISCDVLPGWAGQFAAATADSIQVPSALAVCSVLGALATTAAGAIRHIEIRPGYREPLNLYLVSIRKHITL
;
A
#
# COMPACT_ATOMS: atom_id res chain seq x y z
N MET A 1 23.60 -63.38 48.07
CA MET A 1 22.44 -63.04 48.92
C MET A 1 21.92 -61.69 48.45
N GLY A 2 20.68 -61.45 48.03
CA GLY A 2 19.49 -62.25 47.90
C GLY A 2 18.39 -61.36 47.30
N ARG A 3 17.73 -61.88 46.26
CA ARG A 3 16.30 -61.73 45.93
C ARG A 3 15.75 -60.34 45.55
N ASN A 4 15.81 -60.10 44.24
CA ASN A 4 14.65 -60.01 43.34
C ASN A 4 13.26 -60.08 44.02
N ARG A 5 12.49 -58.98 44.00
CA ARG A 5 11.01 -58.98 44.04
C ARG A 5 10.44 -57.80 43.23
N THR A 6 9.99 -58.16 42.05
CA THR A 6 8.97 -57.49 41.24
C THR A 6 7.73 -57.16 42.06
N ARG A 7 7.16 -55.96 41.87
CA ARG A 7 5.80 -55.60 42.29
C ARG A 7 4.98 -55.13 41.08
N PRO A 8 3.67 -55.41 41.07
CA PRO A 8 2.85 -55.45 39.87
C PRO A 8 2.24 -54.08 39.52
N GLY A 9 1.88 -53.96 38.24
CA GLY A 9 1.41 -52.74 37.59
C GLY A 9 0.23 -52.05 38.26
N ARG A 10 0.36 -50.72 38.37
CA ARG A 10 -0.78 -49.82 38.52
C ARG A 10 -1.31 -49.50 37.12
N PRO A 11 -2.64 -49.53 36.88
CA PRO A 11 -3.20 -49.12 35.61
C PRO A 11 -2.94 -47.63 35.38
N CYS A 12 -2.40 -47.31 34.21
CA CYS A 12 -2.26 -45.94 33.72
C CYS A 12 -3.63 -45.22 33.78
N PRO A 13 -3.70 -43.98 34.31
CA PRO A 13 -4.85 -43.14 34.03
C PRO A 13 -4.86 -42.86 32.53
N ARG A 14 -5.96 -43.20 31.85
CA ARG A 14 -6.18 -42.87 30.44
C ARG A 14 -5.94 -41.37 30.27
N ARG A 15 -4.86 -41.03 29.57
CA ARG A 15 -4.59 -39.68 29.07
C ARG A 15 -5.74 -39.33 28.13
N ALA A 16 -6.57 -38.37 28.53
CA ALA A 16 -7.53 -37.75 27.64
C ALA A 16 -6.76 -37.15 26.45
N VAL A 17 -7.13 -37.58 25.25
CA VAL A 17 -6.69 -37.01 23.99
C VAL A 17 -7.22 -35.57 23.93
N PRO A 18 -6.38 -34.53 23.77
CA PRO A 18 -6.88 -33.21 23.45
C PRO A 18 -7.48 -33.27 22.04
N GLY A 19 -8.81 -33.19 21.97
CA GLY A 19 -9.54 -33.07 20.72
C GLY A 19 -9.07 -31.86 19.92
N ALA A 20 -9.14 -32.02 18.60
CA ALA A 20 -8.91 -30.98 17.60
C ALA A 20 -9.59 -29.65 17.97
N PRO A 21 -9.03 -28.50 17.57
CA PRO A 21 -9.62 -27.20 17.86
C PRO A 21 -10.98 -27.09 17.17
N GLY A 22 -12.03 -27.30 17.97
CA GLY A 22 -13.40 -27.05 17.60
C GLY A 22 -13.56 -25.58 17.25
N GLN A 23 -14.26 -25.34 16.14
CA GLN A 23 -14.73 -24.02 15.71
C GLN A 23 -15.30 -23.29 16.91
N ALA A 24 -14.71 -22.13 17.23
CA ALA A 24 -15.17 -21.28 18.30
C ALA A 24 -16.66 -20.95 18.07
N ARG A 25 -17.52 -21.47 18.95
CA ARG A 25 -18.92 -21.08 19.01
C ARG A 25 -18.95 -19.58 19.32
N ARG A 26 -19.46 -18.82 18.35
CA ARG A 26 -19.69 -17.37 18.45
C ARG A 26 -20.64 -17.10 19.64
N PRO A 27 -20.42 -16.03 20.42
CA PRO A 27 -21.35 -15.66 21.49
C PRO A 27 -22.68 -15.19 20.87
N SER A 28 -23.76 -15.91 21.18
CA SER A 28 -25.13 -15.51 20.90
C SER A 28 -25.50 -14.31 21.77
N ARG A 29 -25.22 -13.10 21.29
CA ARG A 29 -25.90 -11.90 21.81
C ARG A 29 -27.29 -11.88 21.21
N GLY A 30 -28.27 -12.35 21.98
CA GLY A 30 -29.67 -12.12 21.69
C GLY A 30 -29.94 -10.61 21.72
N TYR A 31 -30.16 -10.04 20.55
CA TYR A 31 -30.81 -8.74 20.44
C TYR A 31 -32.25 -8.93 20.92
N ARG A 32 -32.60 -8.30 22.04
CA ARG A 32 -33.99 -8.19 22.46
C ARG A 32 -34.71 -7.34 21.43
N ASN A 33 -35.58 -7.97 20.67
CA ASN A 33 -36.61 -7.33 19.86
C ASN A 33 -37.50 -6.46 20.75
N CYS A 34 -37.39 -5.16 20.60
CA CYS A 34 -38.45 -4.20 20.88
C CYS A 34 -38.30 -3.10 19.83
N GLN A 35 -39.26 -3.01 18.90
CA GLN A 35 -39.37 -2.09 17.74
C GLN A 35 -38.80 -2.57 16.39
N LEU A 36 -39.17 -3.76 15.91
CA LEU A 36 -38.91 -4.22 14.53
C LEU A 36 -40.18 -4.65 13.75
N ASP A 37 -41.38 -4.36 14.25
CA ASP A 37 -42.62 -4.99 13.73
C ASP A 37 -43.42 -4.19 12.69
N GLN A 38 -42.92 -3.09 12.11
CA GLN A 38 -43.71 -2.32 11.13
C GLN A 38 -42.97 -1.76 9.90
N LEU A 39 -41.84 -2.37 9.49
CA LEU A 39 -41.27 -2.15 8.15
C LEU A 39 -41.09 -3.51 7.45
N GLY A 40 -41.89 -3.71 6.40
CA GLY A 40 -42.23 -4.98 5.77
C GLY A 40 -41.08 -5.87 5.29
N GLY A 41 -41.26 -7.18 5.46
CA GLY A 41 -40.39 -8.21 4.89
C GLY A 41 -40.27 -8.19 3.36
N ALA A 42 -41.19 -7.51 2.66
CA ALA A 42 -41.08 -7.26 1.22
C ALA A 42 -39.89 -6.34 0.89
N THR A 43 -39.71 -5.24 1.63
CA THR A 43 -38.67 -4.23 1.38
C THR A 43 -37.25 -4.77 1.63
N MET A 44 -37.08 -5.67 2.59
CA MET A 44 -35.80 -6.35 2.84
C MET A 44 -35.44 -7.31 1.70
N SER A 45 -36.43 -8.05 1.18
CA SER A 45 -36.23 -8.94 0.03
C SER A 45 -35.86 -8.15 -1.23
N ASP A 46 -36.51 -7.00 -1.44
CA ASP A 46 -36.23 -6.12 -2.59
C ASP A 46 -34.78 -5.61 -2.56
N HIS A 47 -34.30 -5.14 -1.40
CA HIS A 47 -32.91 -4.67 -1.27
C HIS A 47 -31.85 -5.74 -1.49
N ILE A 48 -32.12 -6.99 -1.10
CA ILE A 48 -31.21 -8.11 -1.39
C ILE A 48 -31.13 -8.35 -2.90
N GLN A 49 -32.27 -8.33 -3.60
CA GLN A 49 -32.34 -8.52 -5.04
C GLN A 49 -31.67 -7.38 -5.80
N GLU A 50 -31.91 -6.13 -5.39
CA GLU A 50 -31.25 -4.94 -5.96
C GLU A 50 -29.73 -5.01 -5.81
N PHE A 51 -29.25 -5.38 -4.61
CA PHE A 51 -27.83 -5.54 -4.37
C PHE A 51 -27.23 -6.70 -5.17
N GLN A 52 -27.93 -7.84 -5.26
CA GLN A 52 -27.50 -8.98 -6.06
C GLN A 52 -27.33 -8.58 -7.53
N ALA A 53 -28.34 -7.92 -8.12
CA ALA A 53 -28.27 -7.45 -9.50
C ALA A 53 -27.10 -6.45 -9.71
N HIS A 54 -26.85 -5.57 -8.73
CA HIS A 54 -25.75 -4.62 -8.79
C HIS A 54 -24.38 -5.29 -8.84
N ILE A 55 -24.13 -6.30 -8.01
CA ILE A 55 -22.84 -6.99 -7.99
C ILE A 55 -22.68 -8.00 -9.13
N GLU A 56 -23.78 -8.57 -9.62
CA GLU A 56 -23.78 -9.41 -10.81
C GLU A 56 -23.42 -8.64 -12.09
N ALA A 57 -23.85 -7.38 -12.20
CA ALA A 57 -23.44 -6.48 -13.28
C ALA A 57 -21.93 -6.23 -13.27
N ALA A 58 -21.28 -6.26 -12.11
CA ALA A 58 -19.83 -6.18 -11.95
C ALA A 58 -19.11 -7.55 -12.08
N GLY A 59 -19.82 -8.58 -12.54
CA GLY A 59 -19.27 -9.90 -12.85
C GLY A 59 -19.15 -10.86 -11.67
N LEU A 60 -19.70 -10.54 -10.48
CA LEU A 60 -19.81 -11.50 -9.37
C LEU A 60 -20.94 -12.50 -9.65
N ARG A 61 -20.82 -13.72 -9.14
CA ARG A 61 -21.84 -14.78 -9.30
C ARG A 61 -22.03 -15.52 -7.97
N PRO A 62 -22.62 -14.87 -6.94
CA PRO A 62 -22.91 -15.53 -5.68
C PRO A 62 -24.10 -16.50 -5.82
N ASP A 63 -23.99 -17.69 -5.23
CA ASP A 63 -25.11 -18.64 -5.20
C ASP A 63 -26.26 -18.13 -4.30
N HIS A 64 -25.89 -17.41 -3.23
CA HIS A 64 -26.82 -16.79 -2.28
C HIS A 64 -26.18 -15.54 -1.65
N ILE A 65 -26.99 -14.50 -1.43
CA ILE A 65 -26.57 -13.29 -0.74
C ILE A 65 -26.75 -13.44 0.77
N HIS A 66 -25.63 -13.41 1.49
CA HIS A 66 -25.63 -13.32 2.94
C HIS A 66 -25.59 -11.85 3.37
N ALA A 67 -26.67 -11.39 3.98
CA ALA A 67 -26.86 -10.01 4.44
C ALA A 67 -26.55 -9.83 5.93
N ASP A 68 -25.47 -10.46 6.41
CA ASP A 68 -25.08 -10.52 7.82
C ASP A 68 -24.03 -9.48 8.22
N GLY A 69 -23.65 -8.59 7.29
CA GLY A 69 -22.63 -7.58 7.49
C GLY A 69 -21.18 -8.10 7.52
N TYR A 70 -20.93 -9.35 7.12
CA TYR A 70 -19.59 -9.91 7.00
C TYR A 70 -19.15 -10.04 5.54
N ILE A 71 -17.83 -10.22 5.32
CA ILE A 71 -17.28 -10.48 3.99
C ILE A 71 -17.61 -11.90 3.57
N HIS A 72 -18.28 -12.04 2.43
CA HIS A 72 -18.54 -13.32 1.77
C HIS A 72 -17.75 -13.40 0.47
N ARG A 73 -17.13 -14.56 0.24
CA ARG A 73 -16.39 -14.84 -1.00
C ARG A 73 -17.27 -15.62 -1.96
N CYS A 74 -17.34 -15.18 -3.21
CA CYS A 74 -18.16 -15.80 -4.25
C CYS A 74 -17.37 -16.03 -5.55
N PRO A 75 -17.89 -16.90 -6.44
CA PRO A 75 -17.44 -16.98 -7.82
C PRO A 75 -17.59 -15.67 -8.58
N VAL A 76 -16.86 -15.59 -9.69
CA VAL A 76 -17.00 -14.54 -10.71
C VAL A 76 -17.25 -15.21 -12.05
N GLU A 77 -17.74 -14.43 -13.01
CA GLU A 77 -18.02 -14.88 -14.37
C GLU A 77 -16.83 -15.64 -14.99
N GLY A 78 -17.15 -16.77 -15.66
CA GLY A 78 -16.15 -17.66 -16.26
C GLY A 78 -15.32 -18.51 -15.28
N LYS A 79 -15.52 -18.38 -13.95
CA LYS A 79 -14.81 -19.16 -12.93
C LYS A 79 -15.74 -19.65 -11.80
N PRO A 80 -16.65 -20.61 -12.07
CA PRO A 80 -17.67 -21.04 -11.11
C PRO A 80 -17.11 -21.73 -9.85
N ARG A 81 -15.83 -22.13 -9.85
CA ARG A 81 -15.17 -22.79 -8.70
C ARG A 81 -14.17 -21.89 -7.96
N ALA A 82 -13.84 -20.72 -8.51
CA ALA A 82 -12.90 -19.80 -7.87
C ALA A 82 -13.64 -18.89 -6.87
N LYS A 83 -12.90 -18.28 -5.94
CA LYS A 83 -13.46 -17.37 -4.91
C LYS A 83 -12.91 -15.97 -5.09
N ASP A 84 -12.95 -15.50 -6.33
CA ASP A 84 -12.30 -14.25 -6.78
C ASP A 84 -13.23 -13.04 -6.64
N GLY A 85 -14.47 -13.21 -6.19
CA GLY A 85 -15.37 -12.14 -5.79
C GLY A 85 -15.47 -12.02 -4.28
N ALA A 86 -15.69 -10.82 -3.78
CA ALA A 86 -15.99 -10.53 -2.38
C ALA A 86 -17.13 -9.51 -2.27
N TYR A 87 -18.02 -9.67 -1.29
CA TYR A 87 -19.05 -8.67 -1.00
C TYR A 87 -19.40 -8.61 0.49
N ILE A 88 -20.02 -7.50 0.89
CA ILE A 88 -20.65 -7.27 2.21
C ILE A 88 -22.01 -6.61 1.96
N LEU A 89 -23.06 -7.04 2.65
CA LEU A 89 -24.36 -6.37 2.66
C LEU A 89 -24.85 -6.16 4.10
N HIS A 90 -25.28 -4.93 4.39
CA HIS A 90 -25.95 -4.55 5.63
C HIS A 90 -27.38 -4.09 5.33
N LEU A 91 -28.38 -4.73 5.93
CA LEU A 91 -29.80 -4.35 5.76
C LEU A 91 -30.25 -3.22 6.69
N ASP A 92 -29.47 -2.90 7.72
CA ASP A 92 -29.79 -1.80 8.64
C ASP A 92 -29.80 -0.45 7.91
N PRO A 93 -30.80 0.42 8.13
CA PRO A 93 -30.87 1.73 7.52
C PRO A 93 -29.63 2.61 7.79
N PRO A 94 -29.03 3.23 6.75
CA PRO A 94 -29.30 3.00 5.34
C PRO A 94 -28.75 1.62 4.91
N CYS A 95 -29.58 0.84 4.23
CA CYS A 95 -29.18 -0.45 3.66
C CYS A 95 -28.07 -0.20 2.64
N SER A 96 -26.92 -0.84 2.83
CA SER A 96 -25.70 -0.54 2.09
C SER A 96 -24.80 -1.76 1.95
N GLY A 97 -24.07 -1.84 0.85
CA GLY A 97 -23.14 -2.92 0.58
C GLY A 97 -21.87 -2.45 -0.11
N TRP A 98 -20.90 -3.34 -0.17
CA TRP A 98 -19.63 -3.17 -0.89
C TRP A 98 -19.31 -4.46 -1.63
N PHE A 99 -18.63 -4.36 -2.76
CA PHE A 99 -18.15 -5.51 -3.51
C PHE A 99 -16.77 -5.27 -4.12
N GLU A 100 -16.09 -6.36 -4.45
CA GLU A 100 -14.85 -6.37 -5.22
C GLU A 100 -14.78 -7.61 -6.11
N ASN A 101 -14.42 -7.40 -7.37
CA ASN A 101 -14.03 -8.42 -8.32
C ASN A 101 -12.50 -8.41 -8.46
N HIS A 102 -11.81 -9.36 -7.83
CA HIS A 102 -10.35 -9.39 -7.83
C HIS A 102 -9.73 -9.70 -9.19
N ARG A 103 -10.51 -10.10 -10.21
CA ARG A 103 -10.01 -10.36 -11.57
C ARG A 103 -10.00 -9.11 -12.43
N THR A 104 -11.06 -8.32 -12.37
CA THR A 104 -11.16 -7.06 -13.13
C THR A 104 -10.60 -5.87 -12.34
N GLY A 105 -10.42 -6.02 -11.02
CA GLY A 105 -10.08 -4.93 -10.12
C GLY A 105 -11.27 -4.00 -9.82
N GLU A 106 -12.45 -4.32 -10.33
CA GLU A 106 -13.65 -3.52 -10.12
C GLU A 106 -14.12 -3.62 -8.68
N THR A 107 -14.39 -2.48 -8.05
CA THR A 107 -14.92 -2.40 -6.69
C THR A 107 -15.88 -1.23 -6.59
N GLY A 108 -16.91 -1.38 -5.76
CA GLY A 108 -17.95 -0.38 -5.64
C GLY A 108 -18.71 -0.47 -4.33
N THR A 109 -19.49 0.57 -4.07
CA THR A 109 -20.42 0.63 -2.93
C THR A 109 -21.83 0.78 -3.46
N TRP A 110 -22.77 0.09 -2.82
CA TRP A 110 -24.19 0.19 -3.11
C TRP A 110 -24.94 0.72 -1.88
N THR A 111 -26.01 1.48 -2.10
CA THR A 111 -26.90 1.96 -1.03
C THR A 111 -28.31 2.02 -1.57
N ALA A 112 -29.27 1.45 -0.84
CA ALA A 112 -30.67 1.37 -1.25
C ALA A 112 -31.32 2.76 -1.44
N THR A 113 -30.92 3.73 -0.63
CA THR A 113 -31.38 5.11 -0.75
C THR A 113 -30.39 5.93 -1.58
N ALA A 114 -30.89 6.61 -2.62
CA ALA A 114 -30.11 7.60 -3.35
C ALA A 114 -29.50 8.63 -2.37
N LYS A 115 -28.20 8.89 -2.47
CA LYS A 115 -27.46 9.73 -1.50
C LYS A 115 -28.09 11.12 -1.28
N GLU A 116 -28.75 11.65 -2.29
CA GLU A 116 -29.48 12.93 -2.27
C GLU A 116 -30.73 12.92 -1.38
N ARG A 117 -31.35 11.75 -1.18
CA ARG A 117 -32.56 11.56 -0.35
C ARG A 117 -32.25 11.03 1.06
N MET A 118 -30.97 10.83 1.39
CA MET A 118 -30.57 10.34 2.72
C MET A 118 -30.76 11.40 3.78
N SER A 119 -31.45 11.06 4.87
CA SER A 119 -31.58 11.93 6.05
C SER A 119 -30.21 12.14 6.71
N GLN A 120 -30.08 13.21 7.50
CA GLN A 120 -28.84 13.44 8.26
C GLN A 120 -28.56 12.30 9.25
N ALA A 121 -29.61 11.75 9.88
CA ALA A 121 -29.50 10.60 10.78
C ALA A 121 -28.95 9.35 10.06
N ASP A 122 -29.37 9.09 8.82
CA ASP A 122 -28.87 7.94 8.04
C ASP A 122 -27.41 8.13 7.62
N ARG A 123 -27.00 9.36 7.28
CA ARG A 123 -25.60 9.68 6.97
C ARG A 123 -24.70 9.46 8.19
N ASP A 124 -25.15 9.88 9.37
CA ASP A 124 -24.39 9.72 10.60
C ASP A 124 -24.27 8.24 11.01
N ARG A 125 -25.35 7.45 10.86
CA ARG A 125 -25.32 5.98 11.05
C ARG A 125 -24.34 5.30 10.09
N LEU A 126 -24.34 5.68 8.81
CA LEU A 126 -23.40 5.14 7.82
C LEU A 126 -21.95 5.50 8.17
N ARG A 127 -21.69 6.76 8.56
CA ARG A 127 -20.37 7.21 8.99
C ARG A 127 -19.87 6.42 10.20
N GLN A 128 -20.71 6.27 11.23
CA GLN A 128 -20.38 5.50 12.44
C GLN A 128 -20.06 4.03 12.11
N ARG A 129 -20.81 3.41 11.19
CA ARG A 129 -20.58 2.04 10.72
C ARG A 129 -19.24 1.90 9.99
N ILE A 130 -18.94 2.83 9.07
CA ILE A 130 -17.66 2.84 8.33
C ILE A 130 -16.49 2.98 9.32
N GLU A 131 -16.61 3.88 10.29
CA GLU A 131 -15.57 4.07 11.30
C GLU A 131 -15.40 2.82 12.16
N ALA A 132 -16.49 2.24 12.67
CA ALA A 132 -16.44 1.00 13.44
C ALA A 132 -15.81 -0.16 12.65
N ALA A 133 -16.19 -0.33 11.39
CA ALA A 133 -15.62 -1.36 10.51
C ALA A 133 -14.12 -1.12 10.23
N ARG A 134 -13.71 0.14 10.03
CA ARG A 134 -12.29 0.50 9.86
C ARG A 134 -11.49 0.20 11.12
N GLN A 135 -12.02 0.53 12.29
CA GLN A 135 -11.39 0.25 13.58
C GLN A 135 -11.26 -1.25 13.82
N GLU A 136 -12.32 -2.03 13.56
CA GLU A 136 -12.28 -3.49 13.71
C GLU A 136 -11.29 -4.13 12.72
N ALA A 137 -11.32 -3.74 11.45
CA ALA A 137 -10.37 -4.22 10.46
C ALA A 137 -8.92 -3.85 10.84
N ARG A 138 -8.68 -2.67 11.43
CA ARG A 138 -7.37 -2.27 11.94
C ARG A 138 -6.95 -3.14 13.11
N ARG A 139 -7.85 -3.45 14.05
CA ARG A 139 -7.59 -4.35 15.19
C ARG A 139 -7.28 -5.77 14.72
N GLN A 140 -8.09 -6.31 13.81
CA GLN A 140 -7.87 -7.65 13.25
C GLN A 140 -6.53 -7.73 12.52
N ARG A 141 -6.21 -6.77 11.63
CA ARG A 141 -4.90 -6.72 10.97
C ARG A 141 -3.74 -6.63 11.96
N ALA A 142 -3.89 -5.82 13.01
CA ALA A 142 -2.86 -5.71 14.05
C ALA A 142 -2.67 -7.03 14.81
N ALA A 143 -3.76 -7.73 15.14
CA ALA A 143 -3.72 -9.05 15.77
C ALA A 143 -3.08 -10.10 14.86
N ASP A 144 -3.43 -10.12 13.58
CA ASP A 144 -2.86 -11.03 12.59
C ASP A 144 -1.36 -10.79 12.37
N HIS A 145 -0.95 -9.51 12.28
CA HIS A 145 0.47 -9.13 12.21
C HIS A 145 1.23 -9.53 13.47
N GLN A 146 0.64 -9.33 14.66
CA GLN A 146 1.25 -9.73 15.92
C GLN A 146 1.44 -11.26 15.99
N ALA A 147 0.39 -12.03 15.64
CA ALA A 147 0.48 -13.48 15.57
C ALA A 147 1.51 -13.97 14.53
N ALA A 148 1.65 -13.26 13.39
CA ALA A 148 2.69 -13.55 12.41
C ALA A 148 4.10 -13.22 12.92
N ALA A 149 4.27 -12.12 13.67
CA ALA A 149 5.55 -11.73 14.28
C ALA A 149 6.00 -12.76 15.35
N ASP A 150 5.07 -13.28 16.16
CA ASP A 150 5.39 -14.31 17.16
C ASP A 150 5.80 -15.64 16.51
N ARG A 151 5.11 -16.02 15.42
CA ARG A 151 5.53 -17.15 14.58
C ARG A 151 6.90 -16.92 13.94
N ALA A 152 7.14 -15.71 13.41
CA ALA A 152 8.41 -15.33 12.80
C ALA A 152 9.57 -15.50 13.78
N ARG A 153 9.41 -14.99 15.01
CA ARG A 153 10.43 -15.13 16.07
C ARG A 153 10.70 -16.59 16.42
N THR A 154 9.64 -17.37 16.63
CA THR A 154 9.76 -18.80 16.93
C THR A 154 10.52 -19.57 15.84
N LEU A 155 10.21 -19.29 14.57
CA LEU A 155 10.87 -19.92 13.42
C LEU A 155 12.33 -19.48 13.29
N TYR A 156 12.60 -18.19 13.49
CA TYR A 156 13.95 -17.63 13.47
C TYR A 156 14.83 -18.25 14.57
N ASP A 157 14.34 -18.31 15.80
CA ASP A 157 15.08 -18.83 16.96
C ASP A 157 15.46 -20.30 16.79
N ARG A 158 14.61 -21.09 16.11
CA ARG A 158 14.87 -22.50 15.77
C ARG A 158 15.83 -22.68 14.58
N ALA A 159 15.95 -21.68 13.71
CA ALA A 159 16.86 -21.73 12.58
C ALA A 159 18.31 -21.62 13.07
N ARG A 160 19.22 -22.26 12.35
CA ARG A 160 20.67 -22.24 12.68
C ARG A 160 21.33 -21.05 12.02
N PRO A 161 22.50 -20.57 12.49
CA PRO A 161 23.30 -19.61 11.73
C PRO A 161 23.52 -20.11 10.29
N ALA A 162 23.49 -19.18 9.31
CA ALA A 162 23.73 -19.53 7.92
C ALA A 162 25.15 -20.09 7.73
N SER A 163 25.27 -21.22 7.03
CA SER A 163 26.57 -21.81 6.70
C SER A 163 27.21 -21.06 5.54
N GLN A 164 28.55 -21.02 5.51
CA GLN A 164 29.30 -20.60 4.32
C GLN A 164 29.01 -21.49 3.11
N ASP A 165 28.60 -22.74 3.34
CA ASP A 165 28.25 -23.70 2.29
C ASP A 165 26.83 -23.53 1.73
N HIS A 166 26.10 -22.49 2.16
CA HIS A 166 24.74 -22.27 1.69
C HIS A 166 24.74 -21.92 0.19
N ALA A 167 24.09 -22.74 -0.63
CA ALA A 167 24.12 -22.66 -2.09
C ALA A 167 23.80 -21.25 -2.65
N TYR A 168 22.81 -20.55 -2.10
CA TYR A 168 22.50 -19.17 -2.50
C TYR A 168 23.65 -18.19 -2.20
N LEU A 169 24.31 -18.32 -1.04
CA LEU A 169 25.41 -17.44 -0.65
C LEU A 169 26.62 -17.65 -1.55
N ILE A 170 26.96 -18.92 -1.84
CA ILE A 170 28.00 -19.29 -2.81
C ILE A 170 27.67 -18.72 -4.18
N LYS A 171 26.46 -18.97 -4.70
CA LYS A 171 26.01 -18.48 -6.01
C LYS A 171 26.11 -16.96 -6.11
N LYS A 172 25.82 -16.25 -5.03
CA LYS A 172 25.90 -14.79 -4.97
C LYS A 172 27.28 -14.27 -4.56
N GLY A 173 28.25 -15.11 -4.24
CA GLY A 173 29.60 -14.68 -3.84
C GLY A 173 29.63 -13.90 -2.52
N ILE A 174 28.60 -14.06 -1.68
CA ILE A 174 28.43 -13.30 -0.43
C ILE A 174 28.78 -14.17 0.77
N ARG A 175 29.43 -13.57 1.78
CA ARG A 175 29.75 -14.28 3.03
C ARG A 175 28.51 -14.37 3.94
N PRO A 176 28.41 -15.37 4.82
CA PRO A 176 27.42 -15.37 5.88
C PRO A 176 27.60 -14.14 6.78
N LEU A 177 26.52 -13.38 6.96
CA LEU A 177 26.50 -12.16 7.78
C LEU A 177 25.81 -12.41 9.12
N PRO A 178 26.19 -11.68 10.19
CA PRO A 178 25.51 -11.77 11.48
C PRO A 178 23.99 -11.54 11.34
N GLY A 179 23.19 -12.43 11.94
CA GLY A 179 21.73 -12.39 11.85
C GLY A 179 21.14 -13.13 10.66
N LEU A 180 21.94 -13.57 9.68
CA LEU A 180 21.47 -14.52 8.69
C LEU A 180 21.39 -15.92 9.29
N ARG A 181 20.24 -16.57 9.10
CA ARG A 181 19.99 -17.94 9.55
C ARG A 181 19.65 -18.84 8.38
N GLN A 182 19.56 -20.13 8.62
CA GLN A 182 19.15 -21.14 7.66
C GLN A 182 18.23 -22.19 8.29
N ALA A 183 17.22 -22.60 7.55
CA ALA A 183 16.29 -23.66 7.89
C ALA A 183 16.23 -24.66 6.74
N GLY A 184 16.90 -25.80 6.90
CA GLY A 184 17.12 -26.73 5.80
C GLY A 184 17.93 -26.08 4.68
N LYS A 185 17.35 -26.00 3.47
CA LYS A 185 17.97 -25.38 2.29
C LYS A 185 17.60 -23.91 2.10
N LEU A 186 16.77 -23.35 2.97
CA LEU A 186 16.31 -21.97 2.87
C LEU A 186 17.18 -21.07 3.73
N LEU A 187 17.70 -19.98 3.14
CA LEU A 187 18.23 -18.86 3.90
C LEU A 187 17.06 -18.13 4.54
N VAL A 188 17.24 -17.69 5.78
CA VAL A 188 16.24 -16.98 6.58
C VAL A 188 16.80 -15.62 6.95
N VAL A 189 16.21 -14.57 6.39
CA VAL A 189 16.55 -13.18 6.66
C VAL A 189 15.45 -12.58 7.57
N PRO A 190 15.78 -12.06 8.75
CA PRO A 190 14.77 -11.47 9.63
C PRO A 190 14.34 -10.09 9.11
N VAL A 191 13.03 -9.87 9.06
CA VAL A 191 12.45 -8.54 8.79
C VAL A 191 12.15 -7.90 10.13
N MET A 192 12.83 -6.80 10.46
CA MET A 192 12.74 -6.12 11.74
C MET A 192 12.08 -4.75 11.60
N ASN A 193 11.35 -4.31 12.61
CA ASN A 193 10.85 -2.93 12.66
C ASN A 193 11.93 -1.95 13.17
N GLU A 194 11.60 -0.66 13.24
CA GLU A 194 12.47 0.41 13.75
C GLU A 194 13.05 0.14 15.15
N ALA A 195 12.28 -0.56 15.99
CA ALA A 195 12.66 -0.95 17.34
C ALA A 195 13.55 -2.21 17.41
N GLY A 196 13.94 -2.78 16.26
CA GLY A 196 14.76 -3.98 16.17
C GLY A 196 14.03 -5.28 16.50
N LYS A 197 12.68 -5.28 16.55
CA LYS A 197 11.88 -6.50 16.78
C LYS A 197 11.58 -7.18 15.45
N ILE A 198 11.74 -8.50 15.40
CA ILE A 198 11.34 -9.32 14.26
C ILE A 198 9.81 -9.24 14.11
N ILE A 199 9.36 -8.81 12.93
CA ILE A 199 7.95 -8.68 12.54
C ILE A 199 7.56 -9.64 11.39
N SER A 200 8.54 -10.14 10.64
CA SER A 200 8.36 -11.12 9.58
C SER A 200 9.70 -11.80 9.24
N LEU A 201 9.69 -12.72 8.29
CA LEU A 201 10.89 -13.37 7.73
C LEU A 201 10.81 -13.32 6.21
N GLN A 202 11.97 -13.18 5.56
CA GLN A 202 12.14 -13.52 4.15
C GLN A 202 12.93 -14.82 4.05
N TYR A 203 12.39 -15.76 3.28
CA TYR A 203 13.05 -17.00 2.92
C TYR A 203 13.63 -16.89 1.52
N ILE A 204 14.85 -17.35 1.34
CA ILE A 204 15.51 -17.39 0.03
C ILE A 204 15.92 -18.84 -0.25
N SER A 205 15.40 -19.42 -1.33
CA SER A 205 15.75 -20.78 -1.75
C SER A 205 17.10 -20.82 -2.50
N PRO A 206 17.70 -22.01 -2.68
CA PRO A 206 18.99 -22.16 -3.36
C PRO A 206 19.04 -21.58 -4.78
N ASP A 207 17.91 -21.62 -5.49
CA ASP A 207 17.78 -21.05 -6.83
C ASP A 207 17.67 -19.51 -6.84
N GLY A 208 17.33 -18.92 -5.69
CA GLY A 208 17.19 -17.48 -5.48
C GLY A 208 15.75 -17.00 -5.36
N GLN A 209 14.73 -17.88 -5.38
CA GLN A 209 13.36 -17.43 -5.16
C GLN A 209 13.19 -16.91 -3.73
N LYS A 210 12.62 -15.70 -3.62
CA LYS A 210 12.40 -15.01 -2.34
C LYS A 210 10.91 -15.09 -1.99
N ARG A 211 10.58 -15.45 -0.74
CA ARG A 211 9.21 -15.46 -0.23
C ARG A 211 9.14 -14.94 1.19
N PHE A 212 8.16 -14.11 1.50
CA PHE A 212 7.93 -13.67 2.87
C PHE A 212 7.10 -14.68 3.66
N LEU A 213 7.24 -14.64 5.00
CA LEU A 213 6.36 -15.38 5.90
C LEU A 213 4.90 -14.97 5.68
N LYS A 214 4.03 -15.96 5.45
CA LYS A 214 2.60 -15.71 5.23
C LYS A 214 1.97 -14.95 6.39
N GLY A 215 1.35 -13.81 6.07
CA GLY A 215 0.70 -12.90 7.03
C GLY A 215 1.66 -11.99 7.79
N GLY A 216 2.97 -12.08 7.53
CA GLY A 216 3.96 -11.21 8.15
C GLY A 216 3.99 -9.83 7.52
N GLN A 217 4.16 -8.79 8.34
CA GLN A 217 4.29 -7.41 7.88
C GLN A 217 5.67 -7.18 7.24
N THR A 218 5.69 -6.52 6.09
CA THR A 218 6.93 -6.14 5.38
C THR A 218 7.12 -4.63 5.29
N ALA A 219 6.03 -3.85 5.21
CA ALA A 219 6.08 -2.39 5.15
C ALA A 219 6.74 -1.80 6.40
N GLY A 220 7.77 -0.96 6.20
CA GLY A 220 8.61 -0.40 7.26
C GLY A 220 9.57 -1.42 7.90
N GLY A 221 9.58 -2.65 7.40
CA GLY A 221 10.48 -3.70 7.85
C GLY A 221 11.84 -3.58 7.15
N LEU A 222 12.92 -3.81 7.90
CA LEU A 222 14.30 -3.73 7.41
C LEU A 222 15.17 -4.85 8.01
N PHE A 223 16.30 -5.11 7.36
CA PHE A 223 17.42 -5.85 7.96
C PHE A 223 18.65 -4.96 7.95
N ALA A 224 19.37 -4.88 9.07
CA ALA A 224 20.55 -4.04 9.18
C ALA A 224 21.81 -4.92 9.19
N ILE A 225 22.65 -4.74 8.18
CA ILE A 225 24.02 -5.27 8.16
C ILE A 225 24.88 -4.20 8.81
N LYS A 226 25.32 -4.45 10.05
CA LYS A 226 26.13 -3.50 10.81
C LYS A 226 27.55 -3.46 10.26
N GLY A 227 28.04 -2.26 9.99
CA GLY A 227 29.42 -2.00 9.60
C GLY A 227 30.01 -0.86 10.41
N ASP A 228 30.87 -0.07 9.77
CA ASP A 228 31.42 1.15 10.35
C ASP A 228 30.32 2.22 10.48
N ASP A 229 30.09 2.68 11.71
CA ASP A 229 29.10 3.70 12.01
C ASP A 229 29.58 5.14 11.76
N THR A 230 30.88 5.33 11.48
CA THR A 230 31.45 6.63 11.06
C THR A 230 31.28 6.89 9.56
N GLY A 231 31.17 5.82 8.76
CA GLY A 231 30.93 5.90 7.31
C GLY A 231 29.47 6.17 6.92
N PRO A 232 29.18 6.30 5.62
CA PRO A 232 27.82 6.40 5.09
C PRO A 232 26.89 5.26 5.56
N LEU A 233 25.59 5.53 5.56
CA LEU A 233 24.54 4.55 5.74
C LEU A 233 23.94 4.24 4.37
N ALA A 234 24.16 3.02 3.87
CA ALA A 234 23.59 2.60 2.60
C ALA A 234 22.20 1.98 2.79
N ILE A 235 21.32 2.14 1.80
CA ILE A 235 19.99 1.54 1.77
C ILE A 235 19.80 0.87 0.41
N CYS A 236 19.40 -0.39 0.38
CA CYS A 236 19.24 -1.13 -0.87
C CYS A 236 18.07 -2.10 -0.79
N GLU A 237 17.53 -2.50 -1.94
CA GLU A 237 16.40 -3.41 -2.04
C GLU A 237 16.77 -4.84 -1.57
N GLY A 238 17.80 -5.44 -2.17
CA GLY A 238 18.06 -6.88 -2.07
C GLY A 238 19.09 -7.27 -1.00
N MET A 239 18.95 -8.47 -0.44
CA MET A 239 19.92 -9.03 0.50
C MET A 239 21.31 -9.23 -0.14
N ALA A 240 21.41 -9.87 -1.31
CA ALA A 240 22.72 -10.07 -1.96
C ALA A 240 23.39 -8.74 -2.31
N THR A 241 22.65 -7.83 -2.93
CA THR A 241 23.08 -6.46 -3.24
C THR A 241 23.62 -5.73 -2.01
N SER A 242 22.88 -5.78 -0.90
CA SER A 242 23.29 -5.16 0.36
C SER A 242 24.55 -5.80 0.97
N ALA A 243 24.69 -7.12 0.86
CA ALA A 243 25.88 -7.82 1.30
C ALA A 243 27.11 -7.44 0.47
N SER A 244 26.99 -7.33 -0.85
CA SER A 244 28.09 -6.90 -1.72
C SER A 244 28.53 -5.47 -1.42
N ILE A 245 27.58 -4.55 -1.22
CA ILE A 245 27.86 -3.16 -0.79
C ILE A 245 28.63 -3.16 0.53
N HIS A 246 28.14 -3.91 1.53
CA HIS A 246 28.80 -4.01 2.83
C HIS A 246 30.21 -4.62 2.72
N GLN A 247 30.39 -5.66 1.90
CA GLN A 247 31.70 -6.29 1.71
C GLN A 247 32.70 -5.39 0.99
N ALA A 248 32.24 -4.54 0.08
CA ALA A 248 33.08 -3.59 -0.65
C ALA A 248 33.49 -2.39 0.21
N THR A 249 32.60 -1.90 1.06
CA THR A 249 32.76 -0.60 1.73
C THR A 249 32.97 -0.67 3.24
N GLY A 250 32.56 -1.77 3.87
CA GLY A 250 32.45 -1.87 5.32
C GLY A 250 31.31 -1.04 5.91
N TRP A 251 30.47 -0.37 5.12
CA TRP A 251 29.41 0.51 5.62
C TRP A 251 28.28 -0.25 6.29
N THR A 252 27.54 0.43 7.18
CA THR A 252 26.24 -0.09 7.63
C THR A 252 25.25 -0.03 6.46
N VAL A 253 24.56 -1.14 6.17
CA VAL A 253 23.61 -1.26 5.06
C VAL A 253 22.24 -1.71 5.56
N LEU A 254 21.19 -1.01 5.16
CA LEU A 254 19.79 -1.36 5.43
C LEU A 254 19.15 -2.01 4.21
N VAL A 255 18.67 -3.24 4.38
CA VAL A 255 17.93 -3.99 3.37
C VAL A 255 16.45 -3.62 3.48
N ALA A 256 15.88 -3.08 2.40
CA ALA A 256 14.47 -2.70 2.30
C ALA A 256 13.56 -3.83 1.77
N PHE A 257 14.16 -4.90 1.24
CA PHE A 257 13.53 -6.11 0.70
C PHE A 257 12.71 -5.97 -0.60
N ASN A 258 12.24 -4.79 -0.95
CA ASN A 258 11.59 -4.48 -2.24
C ASN A 258 11.62 -2.95 -2.51
N ALA A 259 11.50 -2.56 -3.79
CA ALA A 259 11.48 -1.17 -4.23
C ALA A 259 10.42 -0.32 -3.50
N GLY A 260 9.20 -0.84 -3.34
CA GLY A 260 8.09 -0.12 -2.68
C GLY A 260 8.30 0.17 -1.18
N ASN A 261 9.33 -0.39 -0.58
CA ASN A 261 9.70 -0.17 0.82
C ASN A 261 10.96 0.70 0.99
N LEU A 262 11.67 1.05 -0.11
CA LEU A 262 12.88 1.88 -0.05
C LEU A 262 12.62 3.23 0.62
N GLY A 263 11.59 3.96 0.19
CA GLY A 263 11.24 5.26 0.77
C GLY A 263 10.95 5.20 2.27
N ARG A 264 10.19 4.19 2.71
CA ARG A 264 9.90 3.98 4.14
C ARG A 264 11.16 3.71 4.95
N VAL A 265 12.05 2.85 4.45
CA VAL A 265 13.31 2.54 5.13
C VAL A 265 14.25 3.74 5.13
N ALA A 266 14.25 4.55 4.07
CA ALA A 266 14.98 5.80 4.00
C ALA A 266 14.49 6.81 5.06
N GLU A 267 13.18 7.02 5.16
CA GLU A 267 12.59 7.90 6.18
C GLU A 267 12.94 7.45 7.61
N ILE A 268 12.84 6.15 7.87
CA ILE A 268 13.27 5.52 9.13
C ILE A 268 14.74 5.82 9.41
N ALA A 269 15.60 5.64 8.41
CA ALA A 269 17.02 5.87 8.51
C ALA A 269 17.34 7.33 8.82
N ARG A 270 16.73 8.28 8.10
CA ARG A 270 16.95 9.72 8.32
C ARG A 270 16.46 10.17 9.69
N LYS A 271 15.29 9.68 10.14
CA LYS A 271 14.78 9.96 11.48
C LYS A 271 15.73 9.47 12.57
N LYS A 272 16.32 8.28 12.39
CA LYS A 272 17.24 7.67 13.36
C LYS A 272 18.65 8.24 13.30
N TYR A 273 19.11 8.65 12.12
CA TYR A 273 20.44 9.18 11.87
C TYR A 273 20.36 10.54 11.13
N PRO A 274 19.94 11.62 11.82
CA PRO A 274 19.61 12.89 11.18
C PRO A 274 20.75 13.49 10.35
N THR A 275 21.98 13.37 10.82
CA THR A 275 23.17 13.99 10.20
C THR A 275 24.02 13.01 9.39
N ARG A 276 23.73 11.71 9.43
CA ARG A 276 24.55 10.71 8.73
C ARG A 276 24.36 10.84 7.22
N LYS A 277 25.44 10.67 6.46
CA LYS A 277 25.37 10.58 4.99
C LYS A 277 24.58 9.32 4.62
N ILE A 278 23.45 9.49 3.93
CA ILE A 278 22.61 8.39 3.45
C ILE A 278 22.83 8.21 1.96
N ILE A 279 23.08 6.98 1.53
CA ILE A 279 23.22 6.61 0.11
C ILE A 279 22.17 5.55 -0.19
N VAL A 280 21.24 5.85 -1.10
CA VAL A 280 20.28 4.86 -1.60
C VAL A 280 20.88 4.21 -2.83
N CYS A 281 21.08 2.90 -2.75
CA CYS A 281 21.65 2.08 -3.80
C CYS A 281 20.52 1.40 -4.56
N GLY A 282 20.20 1.93 -5.74
CA GLY A 282 19.15 1.40 -6.61
C GLY A 282 19.67 0.28 -7.52
N ASP A 283 18.75 -0.59 -7.95
CA ASP A 283 19.01 -1.57 -9.00
C ASP A 283 18.79 -0.89 -10.37
N ASN A 284 19.63 -1.21 -11.35
CA ASN A 284 19.53 -0.66 -12.70
C ASN A 284 18.94 -1.71 -13.66
N ASP A 285 17.62 -1.92 -13.60
CA ASP A 285 16.95 -2.84 -14.51
C ASP A 285 16.47 -2.14 -15.79
N THR A 286 17.37 -2.02 -16.77
CA THR A 286 17.06 -1.37 -18.06
C THR A 286 16.10 -2.17 -18.95
N LYS A 287 15.69 -3.39 -18.56
CA LYS A 287 14.72 -4.21 -19.31
C LYS A 287 13.26 -3.98 -18.89
N THR A 288 13.04 -3.52 -17.66
CA THR A 288 11.68 -3.31 -17.15
C THR A 288 11.19 -1.91 -17.53
N GLN A 289 10.03 -1.83 -18.20
CA GLN A 289 9.42 -0.55 -18.58
C GLN A 289 9.23 0.34 -17.34
N GLY A 290 9.79 1.55 -17.39
CA GLY A 290 9.74 2.51 -16.29
C GLY A 290 10.75 2.28 -15.16
N ASN A 291 11.59 1.24 -15.22
CA ASN A 291 12.65 0.91 -14.26
C ASN A 291 12.27 1.25 -12.79
N PRO A 292 11.27 0.56 -12.22
CA PRO A 292 10.68 0.94 -10.94
C PRO A 292 11.68 0.94 -9.77
N GLY A 293 12.75 0.14 -9.86
CA GLY A 293 13.84 0.13 -8.88
C GLY A 293 14.63 1.44 -8.87
N LEU A 294 14.97 1.97 -10.05
CA LEU A 294 15.63 3.27 -10.20
C LEU A 294 14.73 4.40 -9.71
N THR A 295 13.47 4.45 -10.15
CA THR A 295 12.53 5.50 -9.73
C THR A 295 12.32 5.49 -8.22
N ALA A 296 12.11 4.30 -7.61
CA ALA A 296 11.93 4.19 -6.17
C ALA A 296 13.18 4.61 -5.39
N ALA A 297 14.38 4.30 -5.90
CA ALA A 297 15.64 4.73 -5.28
C ALA A 297 15.82 6.24 -5.38
N GLN A 298 15.51 6.84 -6.54
CA GLN A 298 15.54 8.29 -6.74
C GLN A 298 14.58 9.02 -5.80
N ASP A 299 13.32 8.56 -5.73
CA ASP A 299 12.30 9.12 -4.84
C ASP A 299 12.72 9.02 -3.37
N ALA A 300 13.24 7.85 -2.97
CA ALA A 300 13.73 7.63 -1.61
C ALA A 300 14.92 8.54 -1.27
N SER A 301 15.89 8.71 -2.18
CA SER A 301 17.01 9.64 -2.00
C SER A 301 16.51 11.08 -1.82
N ARG A 302 15.59 11.54 -2.69
CA ARG A 302 15.02 12.89 -2.60
C ARG A 302 14.31 13.13 -1.27
N ALA A 303 13.44 12.20 -0.87
CA ALA A 303 12.63 12.32 0.35
C ALA A 303 13.47 12.50 1.63
N VAL A 304 14.74 12.10 1.62
CA VAL A 304 15.62 12.14 2.79
C VAL A 304 16.88 12.97 2.60
N SER A 305 16.96 13.77 1.53
CA SER A 305 18.18 14.48 1.14
C SER A 305 19.41 13.56 1.16
N GLY A 306 19.23 12.35 0.62
CA GLY A 306 20.26 11.33 0.46
C GLY A 306 20.86 11.36 -0.93
N LEU A 307 21.99 10.69 -1.09
CA LEU A 307 22.61 10.45 -2.39
C LEU A 307 22.03 9.20 -3.03
N LEU A 308 22.25 9.07 -4.33
CA LEU A 308 21.85 7.96 -5.17
C LEU A 308 23.10 7.29 -5.75
N ALA A 309 23.15 5.97 -5.69
CA ALA A 309 24.18 5.16 -6.33
C ALA A 309 23.52 4.08 -7.19
N ILE A 310 23.83 4.09 -8.49
CA ILE A 310 23.30 3.15 -9.48
C ILE A 310 24.48 2.43 -10.14
N PRO A 311 24.45 1.09 -10.26
CA PRO A 311 25.51 0.37 -10.96
C PRO A 311 25.37 0.61 -12.47
N ASP A 312 26.51 0.74 -13.15
CA ASP A 312 26.58 0.88 -14.61
C ASP A 312 27.43 -0.25 -15.21
N MET A 313 26.84 -1.00 -16.13
CA MET A 313 27.47 -2.11 -16.86
C MET A 313 27.31 -1.88 -18.36
N ASP A 314 27.63 -0.67 -18.81
CA ASP A 314 27.45 -0.22 -20.20
C ASP A 314 25.98 -0.34 -20.65
N GLY A 315 25.05 0.13 -19.80
CA GLY A 315 23.61 0.07 -20.07
C GLY A 315 22.97 -1.32 -19.93
N LYS A 316 23.74 -2.36 -19.57
CA LYS A 316 23.17 -3.68 -19.26
C LYS A 316 22.42 -3.66 -17.92
N PRO A 317 21.29 -4.37 -17.82
CA PRO A 317 20.60 -4.52 -16.54
C PRO A 317 21.52 -5.15 -15.50
N CYS A 318 21.68 -4.49 -14.36
CA CYS A 318 22.52 -5.00 -13.29
C CYS A 318 22.07 -4.48 -11.91
N ASP A 319 22.35 -5.28 -10.88
CA ASP A 319 22.35 -4.86 -9.49
C ASP A 319 23.80 -4.71 -8.98
N TRP A 320 24.00 -4.16 -7.78
CA TRP A 320 25.34 -4.02 -7.21
C TRP A 320 26.03 -5.36 -6.90
N ASN A 321 25.29 -6.46 -6.76
CA ASN A 321 25.90 -7.77 -6.60
C ASN A 321 26.50 -8.25 -7.93
N ASP A 322 25.76 -8.10 -9.03
CA ASP A 322 26.21 -8.47 -10.36
C ASP A 322 27.39 -7.59 -10.79
N TYR A 323 27.35 -6.28 -10.49
CA TYR A 323 28.48 -5.37 -10.67
C TYR A 323 29.71 -5.81 -9.86
N ALA A 324 29.53 -6.19 -8.59
CA ALA A 324 30.65 -6.63 -7.73
C ALA A 324 31.26 -7.96 -8.18
N GLN A 325 30.44 -8.88 -8.70
CA GLN A 325 30.95 -10.13 -9.25
C GLN A 325 31.74 -9.92 -10.55
N ALA A 326 31.35 -8.94 -11.37
CA ALA A 326 32.01 -8.65 -12.64
C ALA A 326 33.29 -7.81 -12.48
N ASN A 327 33.27 -6.78 -11.62
CA ASN A 327 34.33 -5.78 -11.51
C ASN A 327 35.18 -5.90 -10.23
N GLY A 328 34.74 -6.72 -9.27
CA GLY A 328 35.38 -6.87 -7.97
C GLY A 328 34.95 -5.83 -6.94
N LEU A 329 35.35 -6.06 -5.68
CA LEU A 329 34.93 -5.24 -4.54
C LEU A 329 35.53 -3.83 -4.56
N GLU A 330 36.74 -3.66 -5.07
CA GLU A 330 37.43 -2.36 -5.08
C GLU A 330 36.76 -1.37 -6.03
N ALA A 331 36.52 -1.78 -7.28
CA ALA A 331 35.76 -0.97 -8.24
C ALA A 331 34.33 -0.68 -7.75
N THR A 332 33.72 -1.64 -7.05
CA THR A 332 32.40 -1.44 -6.42
C THR A 332 32.45 -0.35 -5.34
N ARG A 333 33.48 -0.36 -4.49
CA ARG A 333 33.70 0.67 -3.46
C ARG A 333 33.86 2.05 -4.10
N GLU A 334 34.73 2.17 -5.10
CA GLU A 334 34.96 3.44 -5.81
C GLU A 334 33.67 3.97 -6.45
N ALA A 335 32.92 3.12 -7.14
CA ALA A 335 31.65 3.52 -7.75
C ALA A 335 30.60 3.98 -6.72
N LEU A 336 30.52 3.32 -5.56
CA LEU A 336 29.62 3.71 -4.46
C LEU A 336 30.03 5.03 -3.81
N GLU A 337 31.33 5.32 -3.71
CA GLU A 337 31.84 6.58 -3.17
C GLU A 337 31.53 7.77 -4.08
N GLN A 338 31.36 7.51 -5.38
CA GLN A 338 30.90 8.49 -6.38
C GLN A 338 29.38 8.70 -6.41
N ALA A 339 28.64 8.22 -5.40
CA ALA A 339 27.21 8.49 -5.27
C ALA A 339 26.91 10.00 -5.38
N ARG A 340 25.86 10.35 -6.11
CA ARG A 340 25.53 11.74 -6.45
C ARG A 340 24.15 12.11 -5.92
N GLU A 341 23.85 13.40 -5.87
CA GLU A 341 22.47 13.82 -5.65
C GLU A 341 21.60 13.24 -6.78
N PRO A 342 20.39 12.73 -6.46
CA PRO A 342 19.48 12.28 -7.49
C PRO A 342 19.19 13.47 -8.42
N SER A 343 19.15 13.22 -9.74
CA SER A 343 18.75 14.25 -10.69
C SER A 343 17.45 14.90 -10.22
N PRO A 344 17.30 16.23 -10.42
CA PRO A 344 16.02 16.90 -10.19
C PRO A 344 14.94 16.08 -10.88
N GLU A 345 13.77 15.96 -10.24
CA GLU A 345 12.58 15.50 -10.95
C GLU A 345 12.52 16.35 -12.22
N GLN A 346 12.47 15.70 -13.40
CA GLN A 346 12.25 16.43 -14.64
C GLN A 346 10.90 17.10 -14.45
N ALA A 347 10.94 18.39 -14.11
CA ALA A 347 9.78 19.23 -14.20
C ALA A 347 9.28 19.05 -15.65
N PRO A 348 7.96 18.96 -15.87
CA PRO A 348 7.44 19.10 -17.23
C PRO A 348 8.14 20.31 -17.88
N ASP A 349 8.55 20.15 -19.14
CA ASP A 349 9.35 21.12 -19.90
C ASP A 349 9.02 22.55 -19.47
N GLU A 350 10.07 23.26 -19.04
CA GLU A 350 10.16 24.69 -18.74
C GLU A 350 8.80 25.38 -18.58
N TRP A 351 8.39 25.63 -17.33
CA TRP A 351 7.26 26.53 -17.09
C TRP A 351 7.51 27.82 -17.89
N PRO A 352 6.53 28.30 -18.66
CA PRO A 352 6.69 29.56 -19.37
C PRO A 352 7.10 30.63 -18.36
N ASP A 353 7.90 31.60 -18.80
CA ASP A 353 8.35 32.71 -17.96
C ASP A 353 7.20 33.22 -17.10
N LEU A 354 7.47 33.33 -15.79
CA LEU A 354 6.48 33.84 -14.85
C LEU A 354 6.05 35.22 -15.33
N ILE A 355 4.79 35.33 -15.74
CA ILE A 355 4.21 36.61 -16.15
C ILE A 355 4.13 37.49 -14.91
N PRO A 356 4.91 38.58 -14.80
CA PRO A 356 4.86 39.43 -13.62
C PRO A 356 3.48 40.07 -13.48
N TYR A 357 2.92 40.03 -12.27
CA TYR A 357 1.67 40.75 -11.96
C TYR A 357 1.93 42.26 -12.02
N GLY A 358 1.72 42.88 -13.19
CA GLY A 358 1.92 44.32 -13.34
C GLY A 358 2.01 44.80 -14.78
N ASP A 359 2.73 44.05 -15.62
CA ASP A 359 3.28 44.54 -16.89
C ASP A 359 2.38 44.30 -18.12
N HIS A 360 1.22 43.66 -17.93
CA HIS A 360 0.29 43.34 -19.01
C HIS A 360 -1.16 43.65 -18.61
N ASP A 361 -1.93 44.17 -19.57
CA ASP A 361 -3.38 44.19 -19.48
C ASP A 361 -3.92 42.78 -19.72
N ALA A 362 -4.69 42.26 -18.77
CA ALA A 362 -5.31 40.96 -18.92
C ALA A 362 -6.31 41.00 -20.08
N PRO A 363 -6.29 40.01 -21.00
CA PRO A 363 -7.24 39.98 -22.10
C PRO A 363 -8.68 39.90 -21.56
N ALA A 364 -9.58 40.63 -22.21
CA ALA A 364 -10.99 40.58 -21.87
C ALA A 364 -11.54 39.16 -22.14
N ILE A 365 -12.21 38.57 -21.16
CA ILE A 365 -12.86 37.26 -21.31
C ILE A 365 -14.25 37.50 -21.90
N SER A 366 -14.45 37.12 -23.17
CA SER A 366 -15.77 37.15 -23.83
C SER A 366 -16.69 36.04 -23.28
N CYS A 367 -18.00 36.28 -23.29
CA CYS A 367 -19.00 35.27 -22.98
C CYS A 367 -19.01 34.11 -23.99
N ASP A 368 -18.48 34.31 -25.20
CA ASP A 368 -18.42 33.29 -26.26
C ASP A 368 -17.45 32.13 -25.94
N VAL A 369 -16.62 32.29 -24.90
CA VAL A 369 -15.78 31.19 -24.40
C VAL A 369 -16.61 30.04 -23.83
N LEU A 370 -17.86 30.30 -23.43
CA LEU A 370 -18.79 29.30 -22.93
C LEU A 370 -19.73 28.83 -24.04
N PRO A 371 -19.93 27.50 -24.20
CA PRO A 371 -20.75 26.98 -25.29
C PRO A 371 -22.25 27.21 -25.06
N GLY A 372 -22.95 27.53 -26.14
CA GLY A 372 -24.41 27.50 -26.22
C GLY A 372 -25.11 28.35 -25.16
N TRP A 373 -25.97 27.71 -24.37
CA TRP A 373 -26.80 28.39 -23.36
C TRP A 373 -25.96 29.07 -22.27
N ALA A 374 -24.79 28.53 -21.94
CA ALA A 374 -23.95 29.05 -20.87
C ALA A 374 -23.35 30.43 -21.22
N GLY A 375 -22.93 30.60 -22.48
CA GLY A 375 -22.44 31.88 -23.00
C GLY A 375 -23.56 32.90 -23.14
N GLN A 376 -24.73 32.49 -23.65
CA GLN A 376 -25.91 33.37 -23.74
C GLN A 376 -26.38 33.85 -22.36
N PHE A 377 -26.38 32.96 -21.36
CA PHE A 377 -26.72 33.31 -19.98
C PHE A 377 -25.68 34.25 -19.36
N ALA A 378 -24.39 34.00 -19.58
CA ALA A 378 -23.32 34.90 -19.11
C ALA A 378 -23.45 36.31 -19.72
N ALA A 379 -23.74 36.39 -21.03
CA ALA A 379 -23.97 37.67 -21.71
C ALA A 379 -25.18 38.43 -21.16
N ALA A 380 -26.33 37.75 -21.04
CA ALA A 380 -27.54 38.35 -20.48
C ALA A 380 -27.36 38.79 -19.02
N THR A 381 -26.59 38.03 -18.23
CA THR A 381 -26.27 38.39 -16.85
C THR A 381 -25.35 39.61 -16.81
N ALA A 382 -24.27 39.62 -17.58
CA ALA A 382 -23.35 40.76 -17.64
C ALA A 382 -24.06 42.07 -18.00
N ASP A 383 -24.99 42.01 -18.96
CA ASP A 383 -25.84 43.13 -19.36
C ASP A 383 -26.84 43.51 -18.25
N SER A 384 -27.56 42.55 -17.67
CA SER A 384 -28.58 42.85 -16.66
C SER A 384 -28.04 43.52 -15.40
N ILE A 385 -26.82 43.17 -14.96
CA ILE A 385 -26.22 43.74 -13.75
C ILE A 385 -25.07 44.71 -14.04
N GLN A 386 -24.86 45.05 -15.32
CA GLN A 386 -23.88 46.04 -15.79
C GLN A 386 -22.46 45.77 -15.25
N VAL A 387 -22.00 44.52 -15.36
CA VAL A 387 -20.65 44.09 -14.95
C VAL A 387 -19.82 43.63 -16.15
N PRO A 388 -18.48 43.64 -16.07
CA PRO A 388 -17.64 43.04 -17.10
C PRO A 388 -18.02 41.58 -17.37
N SER A 389 -18.02 41.19 -18.65
CA SER A 389 -18.32 39.83 -19.12
C SER A 389 -17.55 38.75 -18.35
N ALA A 390 -16.29 39.03 -18.01
CA ALA A 390 -15.43 38.14 -17.23
C ALA A 390 -16.04 37.72 -15.87
N LEU A 391 -16.75 38.62 -15.18
CA LEU A 391 -17.38 38.29 -13.89
C LEU A 391 -18.58 37.37 -14.06
N ALA A 392 -19.38 37.57 -15.10
CA ALA A 392 -20.50 36.70 -15.43
C ALA A 392 -20.00 35.31 -15.87
N VAL A 393 -18.96 35.26 -16.71
CA VAL A 393 -18.30 34.00 -17.12
C VAL A 393 -17.75 33.24 -15.92
N CYS A 394 -17.04 33.91 -15.01
CA CYS A 394 -16.53 33.31 -13.78
C CYS A 394 -17.63 32.72 -12.90
N SER A 395 -18.78 33.39 -12.83
CA SER A 395 -19.94 32.94 -12.05
C SER A 395 -20.54 31.66 -12.63
N VAL A 396 -20.68 31.58 -13.95
CA VAL A 396 -21.14 30.37 -14.65
C VAL A 396 -20.16 29.22 -14.47
N LEU A 397 -18.85 29.48 -14.63
CA LEU A 397 -17.81 28.47 -14.38
C LEU A 397 -17.81 27.98 -12.93
N GLY A 398 -18.05 28.84 -11.95
CA GLY A 398 -18.18 28.46 -10.55
C GLY A 398 -19.37 27.54 -10.29
N ALA A 399 -20.52 27.82 -10.91
CA ALA A 399 -21.71 26.96 -10.84
C ALA A 399 -21.46 25.58 -11.49
N LEU A 400 -20.81 25.55 -12.66
CA LEU A 400 -20.43 24.32 -13.35
C LEU A 400 -19.42 23.51 -12.55
N ALA A 401 -18.39 24.15 -11.99
CA ALA A 401 -17.38 23.50 -11.15
C ALA A 401 -18.00 22.87 -9.90
N THR A 402 -18.93 23.57 -9.25
CA THR A 402 -19.67 23.05 -8.08
C THR A 402 -20.49 21.83 -8.46
N THR A 403 -21.17 21.88 -9.61
CA THR A 403 -21.97 20.75 -10.12
C THR A 403 -21.08 19.57 -10.48
N ALA A 404 -19.94 19.82 -11.15
CA ALA A 404 -18.97 18.79 -11.54
C ALA A 404 -18.32 18.12 -10.32
N ALA A 405 -17.96 18.88 -9.28
CA ALA A 405 -17.43 18.32 -8.03
C ALA A 405 -18.48 17.46 -7.30
N GLY A 406 -19.77 17.78 -7.43
CA GLY A 406 -20.87 16.95 -6.90
C GLY A 406 -21.09 15.65 -7.68
N ALA A 407 -20.97 15.71 -9.01
CA ALA A 407 -21.21 14.58 -9.92
C ALA A 407 -19.99 13.63 -10.04
N ILE A 408 -18.79 14.18 -10.13
CA ILE A 408 -17.53 13.45 -10.30
C ILE A 408 -16.83 13.40 -8.95
N ARG A 409 -17.05 12.32 -8.19
CA ARG A 409 -16.53 12.19 -6.82
C ARG A 409 -15.05 11.84 -6.75
N HIS A 410 -14.53 11.17 -7.78
CA HIS A 410 -13.16 10.70 -7.81
C HIS A 410 -12.57 10.83 -9.21
N ILE A 411 -11.33 11.29 -9.29
CA ILE A 411 -10.52 11.25 -10.51
C ILE A 411 -9.41 10.23 -10.35
N GLU A 412 -9.09 9.53 -11.44
CA GLU A 412 -7.97 8.60 -11.50
C GLU A 412 -6.76 9.33 -12.08
N ILE A 413 -5.82 9.71 -11.21
CA ILE A 413 -4.65 10.51 -11.59
C ILE A 413 -3.60 9.64 -12.29
N ARG A 414 -3.49 8.38 -11.85
CA ARG A 414 -2.65 7.34 -12.43
C ARG A 414 -3.30 5.98 -12.17
N PRO A 415 -2.97 4.94 -12.96
CA PRO A 415 -3.60 3.62 -12.83
C PRO A 415 -3.59 3.12 -11.38
N GLY A 416 -4.78 2.92 -10.81
CA GLY A 416 -4.95 2.43 -9.43
C GLY A 416 -4.81 3.48 -8.32
N TYR A 417 -4.66 4.77 -8.65
CA TYR A 417 -4.63 5.87 -7.68
C TYR A 417 -5.74 6.87 -7.95
N ARG A 418 -6.72 6.93 -7.03
CA ARG A 418 -7.90 7.79 -7.11
C ARG A 418 -7.94 8.79 -5.97
N GLU A 419 -8.26 10.04 -6.29
CA GLU A 419 -8.44 11.11 -5.32
C GLU A 419 -9.80 11.80 -5.49
N PRO A 420 -10.36 12.43 -4.44
CA PRO A 420 -11.52 13.29 -4.58
C PRO A 420 -11.26 14.46 -5.52
N LEU A 421 -12.19 14.74 -6.43
CA LEU A 421 -12.10 15.93 -7.28
C LEU A 421 -12.40 17.17 -6.43
N ASN A 422 -11.44 18.11 -6.38
CA ASN A 422 -11.63 19.43 -5.81
C ASN A 422 -11.35 20.47 -6.90
N LEU A 423 -12.40 21.16 -7.35
CA LEU A 423 -12.29 22.25 -8.32
C LEU A 423 -12.35 23.59 -7.59
N TYR A 424 -11.38 24.46 -7.85
CA TYR A 424 -11.31 25.80 -7.27
C TYR A 424 -11.36 26.83 -8.39
N LEU A 425 -12.16 27.88 -8.20
CA LEU A 425 -12.16 29.05 -9.07
C LEU A 425 -11.51 30.20 -8.32
N VAL A 426 -10.46 30.77 -8.91
CA VAL A 426 -9.76 31.94 -8.35
C VAL A 426 -9.94 33.09 -9.33
N SER A 427 -10.65 34.13 -8.90
CA SER A 427 -10.77 35.38 -9.65
C SER A 427 -9.83 36.41 -9.05
N ILE A 428 -8.87 36.88 -9.85
CA ILE A 428 -7.89 37.89 -9.43
C ILE A 428 -8.28 39.21 -10.10
N ARG A 429 -8.56 40.24 -9.30
CA ARG A 429 -8.80 41.60 -9.79
C ARG A 429 -7.60 42.47 -9.44
N LYS A 430 -7.01 43.14 -10.43
CA LYS A 430 -6.03 44.21 -10.20
C LYS A 430 -6.78 45.43 -9.61
N HIS A 431 -6.46 45.82 -8.39
CA HIS A 431 -6.88 47.09 -7.85
C HIS A 431 -5.95 48.16 -8.43
N ILE A 432 -6.42 48.89 -9.45
CA ILE A 432 -5.74 50.09 -9.92
C ILE A 432 -6.16 51.20 -8.97
N THR A 433 -5.25 51.62 -8.10
CA THR A 433 -5.43 52.86 -7.32
C THR A 433 -5.17 53.99 -8.32
N LEU A 434 -6.21 54.78 -8.62
CA LEU A 434 -6.08 55.98 -9.46
C LEU A 434 -5.21 57.03 -8.79
#